data_AF-A0A1W4WBW7-F1
#
_entry.id   AF-A0A1W4WBW7-F1
#
_cell.length_a   1.000
_cell.length_b   1.000
_cell.length_c   1.000
_cell.angle_alpha   90.00
_cell.angle_beta   90.00
_cell.angle_gamma   90.00
#
_symmetry.space_group_name_H-M   'P 1'
#
loop_
_entity.id
_entity.type
_entity.pdbx_description
1 polymer ?
#
loop_
_entity_poly.entity_id
_entity_poly.type
_entity_poly.pdbx_seq_one_letter_code
_entity_poly.pdbx_strand_id
1 'polypeptide(L)'
;MSDKIDKNQYVLPQDQPVVVLESRAAFSGLTNKERLYAHYLSEAAWVGGLITLLQTSSESGPIFVLLHQLFYGDKPSELKTKALQAGFSQEEVTALLVYTCGIFSNAGNYKGFGDTKFVPNINEERFEGILKLSKQWSHIESLWNEYKSQIFELKKGRTCLGFPPQGCTTYLSANCGPEDNKKVENWLKKHQLEPYNSRCFKTENNGKIEYNVRLAAQEIGELIKETEGECTYKLTKGDYSPLMGKVAEYLEQAIPHVANVTEADMLKAYIRSFVTGSLQDHKDGSRFWIKNKGPAVETYIGFIETYRDPAGVRGEFEGFVAAVNREMSAKFSTLVANAEDMLKLLPWPREFEKDTFLRPDFTSLDVLAFAGSGIPAGINIPNYDEIRQSEGFKNVSLGNVIPASYQSTQTPFLSESDAGMLQKYRVSSFELQVIWLKLL
;
A
#
# COMPACT_ATOMS: atom_id res chain seq x y z
N MET A 1 35.06 -8.23 10.63
CA MET A 1 34.08 -7.25 11.18
C MET A 1 33.04 -8.07 11.92
N SER A 2 32.70 -7.77 13.16
CA SER A 2 31.76 -8.62 13.91
C SER A 2 30.41 -8.67 13.21
N ASP A 3 29.91 -9.87 12.89
CA ASP A 3 28.55 -10.13 12.36
C ASP A 3 27.42 -9.76 13.35
N LYS A 4 27.70 -8.88 14.31
CA LYS A 4 26.73 -8.49 15.34
C LYS A 4 25.80 -7.44 14.74
N ILE A 5 24.57 -7.86 14.46
CA ILE A 5 23.49 -6.99 13.96
C ILE A 5 23.24 -5.88 14.99
N ASP A 6 23.30 -4.63 14.55
CA ASP A 6 22.93 -3.48 15.36
C ASP A 6 21.40 -3.38 15.46
N LYS A 7 20.84 -3.82 16.60
CA LYS A 7 19.39 -3.83 16.85
C LYS A 7 18.74 -2.45 16.68
N ASN A 8 19.48 -1.36 16.87
CA ASN A 8 18.93 0.00 16.77
C ASN A 8 18.45 0.34 15.34
N GLN A 9 18.97 -0.35 14.32
CA GLN A 9 18.53 -0.18 12.92
C GLN A 9 17.18 -0.87 12.63
N TYR A 10 16.81 -1.83 13.50
CA TYR A 10 15.65 -2.71 13.35
C TYR A 10 14.58 -2.45 14.41
N VAL A 11 14.59 -1.29 15.05
CA VAL A 11 13.49 -0.86 15.93
C VAL A 11 12.92 0.44 15.41
N LEU A 12 11.66 0.71 15.74
CA LEU A 12 11.06 2.02 15.55
C LEU A 12 11.38 2.89 16.79
N PRO A 13 11.84 4.14 16.61
CA PRO A 13 12.06 5.08 17.71
C PRO A 13 10.79 5.28 18.55
N GLN A 14 10.93 5.49 19.86
CA GLN A 14 9.77 5.68 20.74
C GLN A 14 9.05 7.01 20.51
N ASP A 15 9.76 7.99 19.95
CA ASP A 15 9.28 9.30 19.52
C ASP A 15 8.80 9.30 18.06
N GLN A 16 8.44 8.12 17.52
CA GLN A 16 7.93 7.97 16.16
C GLN A 16 6.78 8.98 15.91
N PRO A 17 6.90 9.86 14.90
CA PRO A 17 5.85 10.83 14.62
C PRO A 17 4.59 10.12 14.12
N VAL A 18 3.45 10.53 14.68
CA VAL A 18 2.12 10.11 14.23
C VAL A 18 1.39 11.36 13.77
N VAL A 19 0.93 11.33 12.52
CA VAL A 19 0.27 12.46 11.88
C VAL A 19 -1.12 12.04 11.43
N VAL A 20 -2.06 12.98 11.49
CA VAL A 20 -3.45 12.76 11.04
C VAL A 20 -3.57 13.26 9.61
N LEU A 21 -4.06 12.39 8.72
CA LEU A 21 -4.49 12.81 7.39
C LEU A 21 -5.80 13.57 7.53
N GLU A 22 -5.76 14.89 7.34
CA GLU A 22 -6.98 15.68 7.37
C GLU A 22 -7.74 15.56 6.04
N SER A 23 -9.00 15.17 6.13
CA SER A 23 -9.90 14.92 5.00
C SER A 23 -11.31 15.45 5.23
N ARG A 24 -11.58 16.09 6.39
CA ARG A 24 -12.91 16.57 6.78
C ARG A 24 -13.52 17.53 5.76
N ALA A 25 -12.75 18.49 5.26
CA ALA A 25 -13.25 19.48 4.31
C ALA A 25 -13.70 18.82 3.00
N ALA A 26 -12.85 17.95 2.43
CA ALA A 26 -13.17 17.20 1.22
C ALA A 26 -14.38 16.27 1.42
N PHE A 27 -14.43 15.50 2.52
CA PHE A 27 -15.53 14.59 2.81
C PHE A 27 -16.87 15.33 3.08
N SER A 28 -16.82 16.46 3.78
CA SER A 28 -18.01 17.29 4.05
C SER A 28 -18.58 17.87 2.77
N GLY A 29 -17.73 18.15 1.78
CA GLY A 29 -18.12 18.61 0.46
C GLY A 29 -18.86 17.57 -0.38
N LEU A 30 -18.79 16.27 -0.05
CA LEU A 30 -19.47 15.20 -0.78
C LEU A 30 -20.98 15.15 -0.50
N THR A 31 -21.76 14.82 -1.52
CA THR A 31 -23.18 14.45 -1.41
C THR A 31 -23.35 13.11 -0.71
N ASN A 32 -24.56 12.79 -0.23
CA ASN A 32 -24.81 11.49 0.40
C ASN A 32 -24.52 10.30 -0.53
N LYS A 33 -24.80 10.43 -1.84
CA LYS A 33 -24.49 9.39 -2.84
C LYS A 33 -22.98 9.20 -2.98
N GLU A 34 -22.22 10.29 -3.11
CA GLU A 34 -20.75 10.26 -3.19
C GLU A 34 -20.12 9.70 -1.90
N ARG A 35 -20.68 9.99 -0.71
CA ARG A 35 -20.22 9.43 0.56
C ARG A 35 -20.41 7.92 0.65
N LEU A 36 -21.55 7.41 0.18
CA LEU A 36 -21.80 5.95 0.14
C LEU A 36 -20.87 5.26 -0.86
N TYR A 37 -20.63 5.88 -2.03
CA TYR A 37 -19.63 5.42 -2.99
C TYR A 37 -18.24 5.34 -2.35
N ALA A 38 -17.78 6.43 -1.74
CA ALA A 38 -16.49 6.48 -1.04
C ALA A 38 -16.39 5.46 0.11
N HIS A 39 -17.48 5.25 0.86
CA HIS A 39 -17.52 4.28 1.96
C HIS A 39 -17.25 2.86 1.47
N TYR A 40 -18.02 2.37 0.50
CA TYR A 40 -17.86 1.00 0.01
C TYR A 40 -16.53 0.77 -0.71
N LEU A 41 -16.02 1.78 -1.43
CA LEU A 41 -14.67 1.72 -1.98
C LEU A 41 -13.59 1.66 -0.89
N SER A 42 -13.77 2.40 0.21
CA SER A 42 -12.83 2.39 1.33
C SER A 42 -12.83 1.03 2.04
N GLU A 43 -14.01 0.43 2.23
CA GLU A 43 -14.14 -0.94 2.76
C GLU A 43 -13.43 -1.96 1.86
N ALA A 44 -13.63 -1.87 0.53
CA ALA A 44 -12.93 -2.72 -0.44
C ALA A 44 -11.41 -2.55 -0.34
N ALA A 45 -10.92 -1.31 -0.26
CA ALA A 45 -9.50 -1.02 -0.10
C ALA A 45 -8.92 -1.61 1.19
N TRP A 46 -9.55 -1.38 2.34
CA TRP A 46 -9.05 -1.87 3.64
C TRP A 46 -9.06 -3.39 3.76
N VAL A 47 -10.11 -4.06 3.25
CA VAL A 47 -10.13 -5.53 3.19
C VAL A 47 -9.03 -6.05 2.27
N GLY A 48 -8.85 -5.43 1.11
CA GLY A 48 -7.80 -5.80 0.18
C GLY A 48 -6.39 -5.56 0.76
N GLY A 49 -6.18 -4.49 1.53
CA GLY A 49 -4.91 -4.20 2.21
C GLY A 49 -4.48 -5.29 3.21
N LEU A 50 -5.39 -6.16 3.67
CA LEU A 50 -5.02 -7.33 4.48
C LEU A 50 -4.19 -8.36 3.68
N ILE A 51 -4.27 -8.35 2.35
CA ILE A 51 -3.45 -9.20 1.48
C ILE A 51 -1.98 -8.80 1.58
N THR A 52 -1.69 -7.51 1.75
CA THR A 52 -0.34 -6.98 1.89
C THR A 52 0.41 -7.59 3.09
N LEU A 53 -0.31 -7.96 4.16
CA LEU A 53 0.26 -8.74 5.28
C LEU A 53 0.82 -10.08 4.79
N LEU A 54 0.07 -10.77 3.92
CA LEU A 54 0.46 -12.07 3.36
C LEU A 54 1.55 -11.94 2.28
N GLN A 55 1.68 -10.76 1.65
CA GLN A 55 2.74 -10.42 0.70
C GLN A 55 4.03 -9.93 1.37
N THR A 56 3.99 -9.59 2.66
CA THR A 56 5.15 -9.07 3.40
C THR A 56 5.98 -10.19 4.04
N SER A 57 5.38 -10.95 4.96
CA SER A 57 6.09 -12.04 5.66
C SER A 57 5.11 -13.10 6.18
N SER A 58 5.62 -14.32 6.42
CA SER A 58 4.83 -15.42 6.97
C SER A 58 4.14 -15.07 8.30
N GLU A 59 4.79 -14.24 9.11
CA GLU A 59 4.33 -13.86 10.44
C GLU A 59 3.51 -12.57 10.47
N SER A 60 3.50 -11.75 9.40
CA SER A 60 2.81 -10.44 9.41
C SER A 60 1.30 -10.56 9.66
N GLY A 61 0.61 -11.48 8.98
CA GLY A 61 -0.82 -11.72 9.19
C GLY A 61 -1.14 -12.15 10.63
N PRO A 62 -0.49 -13.21 11.15
CA PRO A 62 -0.63 -13.62 12.56
C PRO A 62 -0.35 -12.51 13.58
N ILE A 63 0.70 -11.70 13.37
CA ILE A 63 1.02 -10.56 14.24
C ILE A 63 -0.11 -9.51 14.20
N PHE A 64 -0.64 -9.20 13.02
CA PHE A 64 -1.78 -8.30 12.89
C PHE A 64 -2.99 -8.81 13.66
N VAL A 65 -3.34 -10.09 13.52
CA VAL A 65 -4.48 -10.70 14.24
C VAL A 65 -4.27 -10.61 15.75
N LEU A 66 -3.08 -10.95 16.24
CA LEU A 66 -2.73 -10.87 17.66
C LEU A 66 -2.92 -9.45 18.21
N LEU A 67 -2.36 -8.45 17.53
CA LEU A 67 -2.42 -7.05 17.98
C LEU A 67 -3.81 -6.43 17.80
N HIS A 68 -4.52 -6.80 16.74
CA HIS A 68 -5.89 -6.36 16.51
C HIS A 68 -6.82 -6.93 17.59
N GLN A 69 -6.70 -8.22 17.94
CA GLN A 69 -7.47 -8.81 19.04
C GLN A 69 -7.16 -8.16 20.38
N LEU A 70 -5.88 -7.89 20.67
CA LEU A 70 -5.46 -7.17 21.87
C LEU A 70 -6.21 -5.84 22.03
N PHE A 71 -6.18 -4.99 21.00
CA PHE A 71 -6.78 -3.65 21.07
C PHE A 71 -8.27 -3.61 20.76
N TYR A 72 -8.84 -4.69 20.22
CA TYR A 72 -10.28 -4.89 20.16
C TYR A 72 -10.87 -5.10 21.57
N GLY A 73 -10.17 -5.85 22.44
CA GLY A 73 -10.64 -6.14 23.80
C GLY A 73 -10.24 -5.14 24.88
N ASP A 74 -9.08 -4.50 24.75
CA ASP A 74 -8.58 -3.50 25.71
C ASP A 74 -8.21 -2.21 24.97
N LYS A 75 -8.82 -1.09 25.36
CA LYS A 75 -8.42 0.22 24.81
C LYS A 75 -6.96 0.52 25.18
N PRO A 76 -6.19 1.21 24.31
CA PRO A 76 -4.79 1.55 24.61
C PRO A 76 -4.58 2.23 25.98
N SER A 77 -5.48 3.13 26.38
CA SER A 77 -5.43 3.80 27.69
C SER A 77 -5.67 2.87 28.88
N GLU A 78 -6.54 1.87 28.72
CA GLU A 78 -6.85 0.87 29.75
C GLU A 78 -5.68 -0.09 29.93
N LEU A 79 -5.15 -0.63 28.83
CA LEU A 79 -3.98 -1.50 28.85
C LEU A 79 -2.76 -0.79 29.45
N LYS A 80 -2.54 0.48 29.08
CA LYS A 80 -1.51 1.33 29.67
C LYS A 80 -1.65 1.42 31.19
N THR A 81 -2.84 1.72 31.69
CA THR A 81 -3.08 1.85 33.13
C THR A 81 -2.78 0.54 33.88
N LYS A 82 -3.26 -0.59 33.36
CA LYS A 82 -2.97 -1.92 33.92
C LYS A 82 -1.47 -2.25 33.93
N ALA A 83 -0.78 -1.96 32.83
CA ALA A 83 0.65 -2.20 32.71
C ALA A 83 1.45 -1.38 33.72
N LEU A 84 1.15 -0.09 33.88
CA LEU A 84 1.82 0.75 34.88
C LEU A 84 1.57 0.24 36.31
N GLN A 85 0.34 -0.18 36.63
CA GLN A 85 0.01 -0.79 37.93
C GLN A 85 0.74 -2.12 38.18
N ALA A 86 1.02 -2.88 37.12
CA ALA A 86 1.76 -4.15 37.18
C ALA A 86 3.29 -3.97 37.15
N GLY A 87 3.80 -2.73 37.25
CA GLY A 87 5.24 -2.44 37.30
C GLY A 87 5.94 -2.39 35.94
N PHE A 88 5.21 -2.13 34.86
CA PHE A 88 5.79 -1.80 33.55
C PHE A 88 6.08 -0.31 33.46
N SER A 89 7.17 0.05 32.77
CA SER A 89 7.56 1.44 32.57
C SER A 89 6.73 2.09 31.46
N GLN A 90 6.75 3.43 31.42
CA GLN A 90 6.07 4.18 30.35
C GLN A 90 6.69 3.87 28.98
N GLU A 91 8.00 3.68 28.93
CA GLU A 91 8.79 3.37 27.73
C GLU A 91 8.43 1.98 27.18
N GLU A 92 8.22 0.99 28.07
CA GLU A 92 7.83 -0.37 27.67
C GLU A 92 6.42 -0.41 27.06
N VAL A 93 5.46 0.29 27.66
CA VAL A 93 4.13 0.43 27.08
C VAL A 93 4.19 1.17 25.74
N THR A 94 5.02 2.22 25.65
CA THR A 94 5.21 2.98 24.40
C THR A 94 5.83 2.11 23.32
N ALA A 95 6.79 1.24 23.63
CA ALA A 95 7.38 0.31 22.68
C ALA A 95 6.36 -0.67 22.08
N LEU A 96 5.40 -1.18 22.88
CA LEU A 96 4.29 -2.00 22.37
C LEU A 96 3.40 -1.19 21.40
N LEU A 97 3.02 0.02 21.79
CA LEU A 97 2.14 0.87 20.99
C LEU A 97 2.81 1.27 19.66
N VAL A 98 4.07 1.70 19.71
CA VAL A 98 4.85 2.06 18.51
C VAL A 98 5.02 0.85 17.59
N TYR A 99 5.36 -0.32 18.12
CA TYR A 99 5.43 -1.55 17.30
C TYR A 99 4.08 -1.86 16.65
N THR A 100 2.98 -1.72 17.39
CA THR A 100 1.63 -1.92 16.87
C THR A 100 1.28 -0.96 15.74
N CYS A 101 1.54 0.33 15.94
CA CYS A 101 1.38 1.35 14.89
C CYS A 101 2.23 1.01 13.67
N GLY A 102 3.46 0.53 13.87
CA GLY A 102 4.34 0.05 12.79
C GLY A 102 3.70 -1.06 11.97
N ILE A 103 3.18 -2.11 12.62
CA ILE A 103 2.52 -3.24 11.93
C ILE A 103 1.31 -2.75 11.12
N PHE A 104 0.45 -1.92 11.72
CA PHE A 104 -0.77 -1.44 11.06
C PHE A 104 -0.49 -0.46 9.91
N SER A 105 0.54 0.38 10.04
CA SER A 105 0.89 1.37 9.00
C SER A 105 1.67 0.79 7.82
N ASN A 106 2.45 -0.28 8.04
CA ASN A 106 3.25 -0.92 6.99
C ASN A 106 2.59 -2.19 6.44
N ALA A 107 1.40 -2.55 6.93
CA ALA A 107 0.75 -3.82 6.67
C ALA A 107 1.70 -5.02 6.83
N GLY A 108 2.50 -5.02 7.91
CA GLY A 108 3.47 -6.08 8.19
C GLY A 108 4.67 -5.61 9.02
N ASN A 109 5.58 -6.54 9.34
CA ASN A 109 6.76 -6.29 10.19
C ASN A 109 8.03 -5.86 9.44
N TYR A 110 7.88 -5.35 8.21
CA TYR A 110 8.96 -4.75 7.41
C TYR A 110 8.51 -3.36 6.98
N LYS A 111 9.41 -2.39 7.03
CA LYS A 111 9.13 -1.01 6.63
C LYS A 111 8.73 -0.97 5.15
N GLY A 112 7.56 -0.42 4.82
CA GLY A 112 7.12 -0.22 3.44
C GLY A 112 8.05 0.71 2.66
N PHE A 113 8.77 1.59 3.37
CA PHE A 113 9.90 2.33 2.82
C PHE A 113 11.23 1.77 3.35
N GLY A 114 11.98 1.08 2.49
CA GLY A 114 13.32 0.55 2.79
C GLY A 114 13.36 -0.95 3.14
N ASP A 115 12.24 -1.65 3.11
CA ASP A 115 12.12 -3.12 3.17
C ASP A 115 12.93 -3.81 4.27
N THR A 116 13.15 -3.08 5.37
CA THR A 116 13.94 -3.54 6.51
C THR A 116 12.99 -3.99 7.62
N LYS A 117 13.28 -5.14 8.23
CA LYS A 117 12.49 -5.64 9.36
C LYS A 117 12.51 -4.65 10.52
N PHE A 118 11.42 -4.59 11.27
CA PHE A 118 11.43 -3.94 12.58
C PHE A 118 10.85 -4.89 13.65
N VAL A 119 11.45 -4.85 14.83
CA VAL A 119 11.10 -5.66 16.00
C VAL A 119 10.68 -4.77 17.17
N PRO A 120 9.97 -5.29 18.18
CA PRO A 120 9.60 -4.49 19.35
C PRO A 120 10.84 -3.97 20.10
N ASN A 121 10.81 -2.68 20.47
CA ASN A 121 11.88 -2.04 21.26
C ASN A 121 11.74 -2.29 22.77
N ILE A 122 11.61 -3.56 23.12
CA ILE A 122 11.38 -4.07 24.49
C ILE A 122 11.87 -5.52 24.54
N ASN A 123 12.18 -6.04 25.72
CA ASN A 123 12.53 -7.46 25.88
C ASN A 123 11.31 -8.36 25.67
N GLU A 124 11.52 -9.53 25.06
CA GLU A 124 10.44 -10.48 24.72
C GLU A 124 9.59 -10.87 25.93
N GLU A 125 10.22 -11.21 27.06
CA GLU A 125 9.52 -11.57 28.31
C GLU A 125 8.64 -10.42 28.85
N ARG A 126 9.12 -9.18 28.70
CA ARG A 126 8.38 -7.98 29.12
C ARG A 126 7.22 -7.70 28.17
N PHE A 127 7.41 -7.88 26.86
CA PHE A 127 6.34 -7.76 25.88
C PHE A 127 5.23 -8.79 26.16
N GLU A 128 5.59 -10.06 26.36
CA GLU A 128 4.66 -11.12 26.76
C GLU A 128 3.92 -10.77 28.05
N GLY A 129 4.64 -10.24 29.04
CA GLY A 129 4.08 -9.79 30.31
C GLY A 129 2.97 -8.75 30.13
N ILE A 130 3.13 -7.79 29.21
CA ILE A 130 2.08 -6.80 28.90
C ILE A 130 0.90 -7.48 28.18
N LEU A 131 1.16 -8.36 27.21
CA LEU A 131 0.10 -9.09 26.50
C LEU A 131 -0.79 -9.90 27.47
N LYS A 132 -0.18 -10.53 28.48
CA LYS A 132 -0.87 -11.32 29.52
C LYS A 132 -1.82 -10.51 30.41
N LEU A 133 -1.69 -9.19 30.47
CA LEU A 133 -2.61 -8.31 31.20
C LEU A 133 -3.92 -8.05 30.44
N SER A 134 -3.97 -8.42 29.16
CA SER A 134 -5.17 -8.25 28.34
C SER A 134 -6.25 -9.24 28.72
N LYS A 135 -7.50 -8.77 28.64
CA LYS A 135 -8.70 -9.64 28.73
C LYS A 135 -8.74 -10.68 27.60
N GLN A 136 -7.98 -10.45 26.53
CA GLN A 136 -7.93 -11.29 25.34
C GLN A 136 -6.77 -12.28 25.35
N TRP A 137 -5.98 -12.38 26.43
CA TRP A 137 -4.81 -13.28 26.49
C TRP A 137 -5.12 -14.70 26.03
N SER A 138 -6.23 -15.28 26.50
CA SER A 138 -6.66 -16.63 26.12
C SER A 138 -6.91 -16.82 24.62
N HIS A 139 -7.21 -15.75 23.89
CA HIS A 139 -7.43 -15.77 22.44
C HIS A 139 -6.14 -15.53 21.65
N ILE A 140 -5.16 -14.85 22.24
CA ILE A 140 -3.88 -14.51 21.59
C ILE A 140 -2.71 -15.44 21.97
N GLU A 141 -2.82 -16.19 23.06
CA GLU A 141 -1.72 -17.00 23.62
C GLU A 141 -1.16 -18.04 22.63
N SER A 142 -2.04 -18.72 21.89
CA SER A 142 -1.61 -19.71 20.89
C SER A 142 -0.81 -19.06 19.76
N LEU A 143 -1.32 -17.96 19.21
CA LEU A 143 -0.62 -17.16 18.19
C LEU A 143 0.70 -16.61 18.71
N TRP A 144 0.72 -16.10 19.93
CA TRP A 144 1.95 -15.62 20.56
C TRP A 144 3.00 -16.73 20.64
N ASN A 145 2.63 -17.89 21.16
CA ASN A 145 3.56 -19.01 21.32
C ASN A 145 4.08 -19.54 19.98
N GLU A 146 3.28 -19.49 18.91
CA GLU A 146 3.68 -19.90 17.57
C GLU A 146 4.64 -18.91 16.88
N TYR A 147 4.45 -17.60 17.10
CA TYR A 147 5.13 -16.54 16.33
C TYR A 147 6.14 -15.68 17.12
N LYS A 148 6.22 -15.78 18.45
CA LYS A 148 7.10 -14.90 19.27
C LYS A 148 8.55 -14.91 18.85
N SER A 149 9.08 -16.09 18.47
CA SER A 149 10.47 -16.20 18.03
C SER A 149 10.71 -15.38 16.75
N GLN A 150 9.76 -15.42 15.81
CA GLN A 150 9.81 -14.72 14.53
C GLN A 150 9.62 -13.21 14.71
N ILE A 151 8.83 -12.78 15.70
CA ILE A 151 8.64 -11.35 16.04
C ILE A 151 9.98 -10.69 16.41
N PHE A 152 10.81 -11.35 17.21
CA PHE A 152 12.09 -10.81 17.69
C PHE A 152 13.31 -11.24 16.87
N GLU A 153 13.12 -12.13 15.90
CA GLU A 153 14.21 -12.71 15.11
C GLU A 153 14.91 -11.66 14.22
N LEU A 154 16.20 -11.45 14.48
CA LEU A 154 17.13 -10.71 13.63
C LEU A 154 18.27 -11.65 13.21
N LYS A 155 18.11 -12.31 12.06
CA LYS A 155 19.12 -13.18 11.46
C LYS A 155 19.27 -12.89 9.97
N LYS A 156 20.41 -13.30 9.39
CA LYS A 156 20.65 -13.21 7.94
C LYS A 156 19.50 -13.86 7.16
N GLY A 157 19.03 -13.21 6.11
CA GLY A 157 17.86 -13.65 5.34
C GLY A 157 16.51 -13.26 5.93
N ARG A 158 16.47 -12.54 7.06
CA ARG A 158 15.24 -12.06 7.72
C ARG A 158 15.30 -10.59 8.14
N THR A 159 16.42 -9.92 7.89
CA THR A 159 16.61 -8.51 8.22
C THR A 159 16.05 -7.58 7.16
N CYS A 160 15.84 -8.07 5.93
CA CYS A 160 15.27 -7.32 4.83
C CYS A 160 14.46 -8.23 3.89
N LEU A 161 13.57 -7.62 3.09
CA LEU A 161 12.97 -8.31 1.97
C LEU A 161 13.98 -8.51 0.84
N GLY A 162 13.85 -9.60 0.11
CA GLY A 162 14.79 -9.98 -0.95
C GLY A 162 14.74 -11.45 -1.32
N PHE A 163 15.56 -11.84 -2.30
CA PHE A 163 15.80 -13.25 -2.59
C PHE A 163 16.57 -13.93 -1.44
N PRO A 164 16.25 -15.19 -1.12
CA PRO A 164 17.11 -16.03 -0.28
C PRO A 164 18.50 -16.24 -0.91
N PRO A 165 19.58 -16.40 -0.12
CA PRO A 165 19.62 -16.36 1.35
C PRO A 165 19.83 -14.97 1.96
N GLN A 166 19.90 -13.90 1.16
CA GLN A 166 20.22 -12.55 1.65
C GLN A 166 19.02 -11.87 2.31
N GLY A 167 17.81 -12.06 1.77
CA GLY A 167 16.56 -11.58 2.33
C GLY A 167 15.47 -12.67 2.35
N CYS A 168 14.24 -12.25 2.60
CA CYS A 168 13.06 -13.11 2.48
C CYS A 168 11.96 -12.47 1.65
N THR A 169 11.06 -13.30 1.14
CA THR A 169 9.88 -12.86 0.41
C THR A 169 8.77 -13.89 0.59
N THR A 170 7.52 -13.47 0.46
CA THR A 170 6.37 -14.39 0.35
C THR A 170 5.72 -14.36 -1.02
N TYR A 171 6.25 -13.58 -1.99
CA TYR A 171 5.88 -13.66 -3.41
C TYR A 171 6.35 -14.96 -4.05
N LEU A 172 7.47 -15.49 -3.54
CA LEU A 172 8.10 -16.73 -3.95
C LEU A 172 8.28 -17.64 -2.72
N SER A 173 8.17 -18.95 -2.88
CA SER A 173 8.50 -19.88 -1.80
C SER A 173 9.99 -19.79 -1.42
N ALA A 174 10.32 -20.09 -0.16
CA ALA A 174 11.67 -19.88 0.40
C ALA A 174 12.83 -20.62 -0.31
N ASN A 175 12.51 -21.63 -1.14
CA ASN A 175 13.44 -22.41 -1.95
C ASN A 175 13.52 -21.95 -3.42
N CYS A 176 12.89 -20.83 -3.76
CA CYS A 176 12.86 -20.25 -5.10
C CYS A 176 13.87 -19.10 -5.19
N GLY A 177 14.87 -19.24 -6.05
CA GLY A 177 15.89 -18.22 -6.30
C GLY A 177 15.67 -17.41 -7.60
N PRO A 178 16.61 -16.53 -7.95
CA PRO A 178 16.53 -15.74 -9.19
C PRO A 178 16.40 -16.58 -10.47
N GLU A 179 17.13 -17.70 -10.56
CA GLU A 179 17.07 -18.60 -11.72
C GLU A 179 15.72 -19.34 -11.82
N ASP A 180 15.14 -19.72 -10.69
CA ASP A 180 13.80 -20.30 -10.65
C ASP A 180 12.76 -19.28 -11.14
N ASN A 181 12.84 -18.04 -10.64
CA ASN A 181 11.95 -16.97 -11.07
C ASN A 181 12.07 -16.68 -12.58
N LYS A 182 13.29 -16.66 -13.13
CA LYS A 182 13.51 -16.46 -14.57
C LYS A 182 12.88 -17.55 -15.43
N LYS A 183 12.93 -18.82 -14.99
CA LYS A 183 12.25 -19.93 -15.67
C LYS A 183 10.73 -19.72 -15.70
N VAL A 184 10.16 -19.37 -14.56
CA VAL A 184 8.73 -19.10 -14.42
C VAL A 184 8.28 -17.92 -15.29
N GLU A 185 9.03 -16.81 -15.28
CA GLU A 185 8.74 -15.66 -16.15
C GLU A 185 8.80 -16.02 -17.63
N ASN A 186 9.80 -16.78 -18.06
CA ASN A 186 9.89 -17.21 -19.45
C ASN A 186 8.69 -18.09 -19.84
N TRP A 187 8.25 -18.98 -18.94
CA TRP A 187 7.07 -19.81 -19.16
C TRP A 187 5.77 -18.98 -19.23
N LEU A 188 5.60 -17.98 -18.35
CA LEU A 188 4.47 -17.05 -18.40
C LEU A 188 4.46 -16.22 -19.70
N LYS A 189 5.62 -15.73 -20.16
CA LYS A 189 5.76 -14.99 -21.42
C LYS A 189 5.34 -15.81 -22.64
N LYS A 190 5.66 -17.12 -22.68
CA LYS A 190 5.17 -18.02 -23.75
C LYS A 190 3.64 -18.08 -23.82
N HIS A 191 2.98 -17.93 -22.67
CA HIS A 191 1.53 -17.93 -22.52
C HIS A 191 0.90 -16.53 -22.60
N GLN A 192 1.70 -15.49 -22.87
CA GLN A 192 1.25 -14.09 -22.88
C GLN A 192 0.62 -13.67 -21.55
N LEU A 193 1.16 -14.18 -20.44
CA LEU A 193 0.73 -13.87 -19.09
C LEU A 193 1.75 -12.96 -18.39
N GLU A 194 1.24 -11.97 -17.68
CA GLU A 194 2.04 -11.09 -16.82
C GLU A 194 1.82 -11.48 -15.34
N PRO A 195 2.87 -11.45 -14.51
CA PRO A 195 2.79 -11.99 -13.15
C PRO A 195 2.21 -11.04 -12.09
N TYR A 196 1.68 -9.86 -12.46
CA TYR A 196 1.21 -8.81 -11.54
C TYR A 196 0.40 -9.34 -10.34
N ASN A 197 -0.62 -10.16 -10.58
CA ASN A 197 -1.51 -10.69 -9.54
C ASN A 197 -1.16 -12.14 -9.14
N SER A 198 0.12 -12.52 -9.18
CA SER A 198 0.56 -13.91 -8.96
C SER A 198 1.62 -14.07 -7.89
N ARG A 199 1.69 -15.29 -7.33
CA ARG A 199 2.82 -15.80 -6.54
C ARG A 199 3.32 -17.11 -7.10
N CYS A 200 4.55 -17.52 -6.75
CA CYS A 200 5.11 -18.79 -7.20
C CYS A 200 5.59 -19.67 -6.04
N PHE A 201 5.18 -20.93 -6.07
CA PHE A 201 5.58 -21.94 -5.09
C PHE A 201 6.32 -23.08 -5.80
N LYS A 202 7.57 -23.30 -5.39
CA LYS A 202 8.42 -24.38 -5.88
C LYS A 202 8.33 -25.58 -4.94
N THR A 203 8.01 -26.74 -5.49
CA THR A 203 8.14 -28.03 -4.81
C THR A 203 9.11 -28.92 -5.58
N GLU A 204 9.85 -29.77 -4.87
CA GLU A 204 10.85 -30.65 -5.47
C GLU A 204 10.69 -32.05 -4.90
N ASN A 205 10.46 -33.03 -5.78
CA ASN A 205 10.24 -34.43 -5.42
C ASN A 205 11.08 -35.33 -6.33
N ASN A 206 12.05 -36.07 -5.77
CA ASN A 206 12.91 -37.01 -6.50
C ASN A 206 13.55 -36.40 -7.76
N GLY A 207 14.09 -35.18 -7.66
CA GLY A 207 14.72 -34.46 -8.78
C GLY A 207 13.76 -33.82 -9.78
N LYS A 208 12.44 -34.00 -9.62
CA LYS A 208 11.42 -33.30 -10.42
C LYS A 208 10.99 -32.03 -9.69
N ILE A 209 11.02 -30.92 -10.41
CA ILE A 209 10.63 -29.61 -9.88
C ILE A 209 9.24 -29.26 -10.39
N GLU A 210 8.34 -28.85 -9.50
CA GLU A 210 7.07 -28.24 -9.86
C GLU A 210 7.03 -26.78 -9.41
N TYR A 211 6.76 -25.87 -10.36
CA TYR A 211 6.47 -24.47 -10.10
C TYR A 211 4.96 -24.24 -10.20
N ASN A 212 4.32 -23.97 -9.07
CA ASN A 212 2.92 -23.58 -9.02
C ASN A 212 2.79 -22.05 -8.95
N VAL A 213 2.44 -21.44 -10.08
CA VAL A 213 2.06 -20.03 -10.17
C VAL A 213 0.59 -19.90 -9.79
N ARG A 214 0.31 -19.17 -8.72
CA ARG A 214 -1.04 -18.99 -8.17
C ARG A 214 -1.50 -17.56 -8.39
N LEU A 215 -2.56 -17.39 -9.18
CA LEU A 215 -3.25 -16.13 -9.39
C LEU A 215 -4.16 -15.80 -8.20
N ALA A 216 -4.16 -14.54 -7.80
CA ALA A 216 -5.11 -13.99 -6.85
C ALA A 216 -6.52 -13.97 -7.45
N ALA A 217 -7.45 -14.69 -6.82
CA ALA A 217 -8.83 -14.80 -7.27
C ALA A 217 -9.73 -15.33 -6.16
N GLN A 218 -11.01 -14.98 -6.15
CA GLN A 218 -12.02 -15.66 -5.34
C GLN A 218 -12.21 -17.11 -5.79
N GLU A 219 -12.32 -17.34 -7.10
CA GLU A 219 -12.49 -18.67 -7.66
C GLU A 219 -11.21 -19.51 -7.51
N ILE A 220 -11.39 -20.79 -7.16
CA ILE A 220 -10.30 -21.73 -6.97
C ILE A 220 -10.30 -22.71 -8.14
N GLY A 221 -9.13 -22.94 -8.75
CA GLY A 221 -9.02 -23.91 -9.84
C GLY A 221 -7.64 -24.03 -10.44
N GLU A 222 -7.44 -25.08 -11.24
CA GLU A 222 -6.28 -25.29 -12.10
C GLU A 222 -6.62 -24.81 -13.51
N LEU A 223 -5.73 -24.02 -14.11
CA LEU A 223 -5.92 -23.43 -15.44
C LEU A 223 -5.02 -24.11 -16.48
N ILE A 224 -3.74 -24.28 -16.15
CA ILE A 224 -2.74 -24.84 -17.05
C ILE A 224 -1.84 -25.77 -16.24
N LYS A 225 -1.47 -26.90 -16.83
CA LYS A 225 -0.44 -27.80 -16.29
C LYS A 225 0.38 -28.39 -17.43
N GLU A 226 1.67 -28.11 -17.44
CA GLU A 226 2.58 -28.49 -18.50
C GLU A 226 3.92 -28.97 -17.95
N THR A 227 4.56 -29.91 -18.63
CA THR A 227 5.88 -30.42 -18.25
C THR A 227 6.88 -30.15 -19.36
N GLU A 228 7.93 -29.39 -19.06
CA GLU A 228 9.07 -29.12 -19.93
C GLU A 228 10.34 -29.74 -19.31
N GLY A 229 10.77 -30.91 -19.81
CA GLY A 229 11.89 -31.65 -19.26
C GLY A 229 11.63 -32.13 -17.82
N GLU A 230 12.47 -31.71 -16.87
CA GLU A 230 12.34 -32.05 -15.45
C GLU A 230 11.44 -31.09 -14.66
N CYS A 231 10.98 -30.01 -15.29
CA CYS A 231 10.15 -28.99 -14.67
C CYS A 231 8.68 -29.14 -15.08
N THR A 232 7.78 -29.12 -14.10
CA THR A 232 6.34 -28.99 -14.32
C THR A 232 5.88 -27.61 -13.91
N TYR A 233 5.23 -26.89 -14.82
CA TYR A 233 4.63 -25.59 -14.55
C TYR A 233 3.13 -25.76 -14.38
N LYS A 234 2.60 -25.17 -13.32
CA LYS A 234 1.19 -25.19 -13.00
C LYS A 234 0.70 -23.77 -12.81
N LEU A 235 -0.35 -23.39 -13.52
CA LEU A 235 -1.09 -22.16 -13.28
C LEU A 235 -2.38 -22.49 -12.55
N THR A 236 -2.55 -21.94 -11.35
CA THR A 236 -3.76 -22.06 -10.56
C THR A 236 -4.33 -20.68 -10.24
N LYS A 237 -5.60 -20.62 -9.86
CA LYS A 237 -6.26 -19.46 -9.27
C LYS A 237 -6.81 -19.81 -7.90
N GLY A 238 -7.04 -18.79 -7.08
CA GLY A 238 -7.58 -18.94 -5.73
C GLY A 238 -6.67 -18.40 -4.62
N ASP A 239 -5.57 -17.72 -4.97
CA ASP A 239 -4.79 -17.04 -3.93
C ASP A 239 -5.65 -15.95 -3.29
N TYR A 240 -5.57 -15.85 -1.96
CA TYR A 240 -6.34 -14.89 -1.18
C TYR A 240 -7.87 -14.96 -1.35
N SER A 241 -8.41 -16.11 -1.78
CA SER A 241 -9.81 -16.28 -2.20
C SER A 241 -10.87 -15.63 -1.30
N PRO A 242 -10.86 -15.82 0.05
CA PRO A 242 -11.85 -15.18 0.92
C PRO A 242 -11.78 -13.65 0.89
N LEU A 243 -10.56 -13.09 0.85
CA LEU A 243 -10.35 -11.65 0.81
C LEU A 243 -10.73 -11.08 -0.57
N MET A 244 -10.33 -11.75 -1.66
CA MET A 244 -10.71 -11.37 -3.03
C MET A 244 -12.22 -11.29 -3.20
N GLY A 245 -12.95 -12.29 -2.71
CA GLY A 245 -14.42 -12.29 -2.77
C GLY A 245 -15.04 -11.15 -1.94
N LYS A 246 -14.47 -10.86 -0.77
CA LYS A 246 -14.97 -9.76 0.07
C LYS A 246 -14.68 -8.37 -0.54
N VAL A 247 -13.53 -8.19 -1.18
CA VAL A 247 -13.24 -6.97 -1.97
C VAL A 247 -14.28 -6.82 -3.08
N ALA A 248 -14.53 -7.87 -3.86
CA ALA A 248 -15.53 -7.86 -4.93
C ALA A 248 -16.94 -7.50 -4.42
N GLU A 249 -17.38 -8.08 -3.29
CA GLU A 249 -18.68 -7.77 -2.66
C GLU A 249 -18.82 -6.29 -2.29
N TYR A 250 -17.77 -5.66 -1.75
CA TYR A 250 -17.81 -4.23 -1.44
C TYR A 250 -17.81 -3.35 -2.69
N LEU A 251 -17.07 -3.74 -3.74
CA LEU A 251 -17.15 -3.05 -5.03
C LEU A 251 -18.54 -3.17 -5.66
N GLU A 252 -19.21 -4.32 -5.52
CA GLU A 252 -20.60 -4.49 -5.97
C GLU A 252 -21.55 -3.54 -5.23
N GLN A 253 -21.38 -3.39 -3.91
CA GLN A 253 -22.15 -2.45 -3.10
C GLN A 253 -21.89 -0.97 -3.46
N ALA A 254 -20.74 -0.64 -4.07
CA ALA A 254 -20.47 0.70 -4.57
C ALA A 254 -21.22 1.02 -5.89
N ILE A 255 -21.58 0.02 -6.70
CA ILE A 255 -22.20 0.22 -8.03
C ILE A 255 -23.48 1.07 -7.99
N PRO A 256 -24.44 0.89 -7.06
CA PRO A 256 -25.63 1.74 -6.97
C PRO A 256 -25.34 3.23 -6.73
N HIS A 257 -24.12 3.56 -6.29
CA HIS A 257 -23.71 4.90 -5.89
C HIS A 257 -22.79 5.60 -6.90
N VAL A 258 -22.48 4.97 -8.03
CA VAL A 258 -21.66 5.55 -9.11
C VAL A 258 -22.27 6.82 -9.69
N ALA A 259 -21.43 7.76 -10.08
CA ALA A 259 -21.82 9.01 -10.73
C ALA A 259 -22.19 8.81 -12.20
N ASN A 260 -21.59 7.83 -12.88
CA ASN A 260 -21.75 7.61 -14.31
C ASN A 260 -21.55 6.13 -14.72
N VAL A 261 -21.85 5.82 -15.98
CA VAL A 261 -21.70 4.45 -16.52
C VAL A 261 -20.25 3.99 -16.58
N THR A 262 -19.30 4.90 -16.77
CA THR A 262 -17.87 4.59 -16.83
C THR A 262 -17.35 4.06 -15.50
N GLU A 263 -17.78 4.65 -14.37
CA GLU A 263 -17.51 4.12 -13.03
C GLU A 263 -18.16 2.75 -12.81
N ALA A 264 -19.40 2.55 -13.27
CA ALA A 264 -20.06 1.26 -13.17
C ALA A 264 -19.30 0.16 -13.92
N ASP A 265 -18.86 0.45 -15.15
CA ASP A 265 -18.14 -0.50 -16.00
C ASP A 265 -16.73 -0.77 -15.49
N MET A 266 -16.05 0.25 -14.98
CA MET A 266 -14.79 0.13 -14.24
C MET A 266 -14.93 -0.85 -13.07
N LEU A 267 -15.91 -0.62 -12.18
CA LEU A 267 -16.10 -1.48 -11.01
C LEU A 267 -16.45 -2.91 -11.39
N LYS A 268 -17.35 -3.11 -12.36
CA LYS A 268 -17.69 -4.45 -12.86
C LYS A 268 -16.46 -5.19 -13.41
N ALA A 269 -15.55 -4.48 -14.08
CA ALA A 269 -14.33 -5.08 -14.58
C ALA A 269 -13.37 -5.47 -13.44
N TYR A 270 -13.19 -4.61 -12.43
CA TYR A 270 -12.40 -4.96 -11.24
C TYR A 270 -13.00 -6.14 -10.46
N ILE A 271 -14.33 -6.18 -10.30
CA ILE A 271 -15.04 -7.32 -9.70
C ILE A 271 -14.72 -8.61 -10.47
N ARG A 272 -14.85 -8.63 -11.81
CA ARG A 272 -14.50 -9.81 -12.61
C ARG A 272 -13.03 -10.19 -12.45
N SER A 273 -12.12 -9.23 -12.41
CA SER A 273 -10.70 -9.49 -12.17
C SER A 273 -10.46 -10.18 -10.82
N PHE A 274 -11.05 -9.68 -9.74
CA PHE A 274 -10.88 -10.25 -8.40
C PHE A 274 -11.62 -11.58 -8.21
N VAL A 275 -12.74 -11.78 -8.90
CA VAL A 275 -13.46 -13.06 -8.87
C VAL A 275 -12.68 -14.14 -9.62
N THR A 276 -12.22 -13.84 -10.84
CA THR A 276 -11.69 -14.86 -11.77
C THR A 276 -10.16 -14.95 -11.80
N GLY A 277 -9.45 -13.92 -11.35
CA GLY A 277 -8.00 -13.77 -11.45
C GLY A 277 -7.51 -13.18 -12.78
N SER A 278 -8.41 -12.62 -13.60
CA SER A 278 -8.11 -12.06 -14.93
C SER A 278 -7.42 -10.70 -14.83
N LEU A 279 -6.15 -10.63 -15.22
CA LEU A 279 -5.43 -9.36 -15.35
C LEU A 279 -6.00 -8.52 -16.50
N GLN A 280 -6.52 -9.16 -17.56
CA GLN A 280 -7.14 -8.45 -18.67
C GLN A 280 -8.39 -7.68 -18.24
N ASP A 281 -9.20 -8.24 -17.33
CA ASP A 281 -10.34 -7.51 -16.76
C ASP A 281 -9.89 -6.32 -15.92
N HIS A 282 -8.75 -6.41 -15.22
CA HIS A 282 -8.20 -5.26 -14.49
C HIS A 282 -7.71 -4.17 -15.44
N LYS A 283 -7.04 -4.56 -16.53
CA LYS A 283 -6.66 -3.68 -17.63
C LYS A 283 -7.89 -2.99 -18.22
N ASP A 284 -8.96 -3.72 -18.51
CA ASP A 284 -10.22 -3.16 -19.02
C ASP A 284 -10.86 -2.17 -18.03
N GLY A 285 -10.87 -2.51 -16.74
CA GLY A 285 -11.27 -1.58 -15.68
C GLY A 285 -10.43 -0.31 -15.68
N SER A 286 -9.12 -0.45 -15.85
CA SER A 286 -8.18 0.68 -15.94
C SER A 286 -8.43 1.56 -17.17
N ARG A 287 -8.86 0.99 -18.30
CA ARG A 287 -9.29 1.74 -19.50
C ARG A 287 -10.51 2.60 -19.21
N PHE A 288 -11.51 2.04 -18.52
CA PHE A 288 -12.67 2.82 -18.07
C PHE A 288 -12.26 3.91 -17.08
N TRP A 289 -11.40 3.59 -16.13
CA TRP A 289 -10.89 4.55 -15.14
C TRP A 289 -10.20 5.75 -15.78
N ILE A 290 -9.34 5.56 -16.79
CA ILE A 290 -8.68 6.67 -17.51
C ILE A 290 -9.71 7.58 -18.18
N LYS A 291 -10.81 7.00 -18.71
CA LYS A 291 -11.89 7.72 -19.39
C LYS A 291 -12.78 8.51 -18.41
N ASN A 292 -12.84 8.11 -17.13
CA ASN A 292 -13.54 8.85 -16.10
C ASN A 292 -12.75 10.11 -15.70
N LYS A 293 -13.10 11.27 -16.27
CA LYS A 293 -12.42 12.55 -16.02
C LYS A 293 -13.11 13.34 -14.90
N GLY A 294 -12.30 13.89 -14.00
CA GLY A 294 -12.76 14.75 -12.89
C GLY A 294 -13.85 14.15 -11.98
N PRO A 295 -13.76 12.87 -11.55
CA PRO A 295 -14.75 12.33 -10.62
C PRO A 295 -14.66 13.04 -9.26
N ALA A 296 -15.79 13.20 -8.58
CA ALA A 296 -15.82 13.78 -7.23
C ALA A 296 -15.12 12.89 -6.19
N VAL A 297 -15.12 11.58 -6.43
CA VAL A 297 -14.41 10.56 -5.65
C VAL A 297 -13.53 9.79 -6.63
N GLU A 298 -12.22 9.96 -6.53
CA GLU A 298 -11.23 9.25 -7.33
C GLU A 298 -10.79 7.98 -6.59
N THR A 299 -10.62 6.88 -7.32
CA THR A 299 -10.22 5.60 -6.72
C THR A 299 -9.47 4.72 -7.71
N TYR A 300 -8.58 3.88 -7.20
CA TYR A 300 -7.96 2.78 -7.92
C TYR A 300 -7.65 1.66 -6.93
N ILE A 301 -7.71 0.41 -7.38
CA ILE A 301 -7.56 -0.77 -6.51
C ILE A 301 -7.03 -1.98 -7.30
N GLY A 302 -6.10 -2.74 -6.72
CA GLY A 302 -5.59 -3.98 -7.31
C GLY A 302 -4.15 -4.28 -6.93
N PHE A 303 -3.47 -5.10 -7.74
CA PHE A 303 -2.05 -5.41 -7.62
C PHE A 303 -1.25 -4.47 -8.52
N ILE A 304 -0.78 -3.34 -7.96
CA ILE A 304 -0.42 -2.17 -8.78
C ILE A 304 1.10 -1.98 -8.91
N GLU A 305 1.78 -1.84 -7.78
CA GLU A 305 3.19 -1.45 -7.74
C GLU A 305 4.10 -2.66 -7.48
N THR A 306 5.20 -2.79 -8.21
CA THR A 306 6.06 -3.98 -8.15
C THR A 306 7.32 -3.82 -7.29
N TYR A 307 7.42 -2.73 -6.51
CA TYR A 307 8.64 -2.34 -5.80
C TYR A 307 9.16 -3.39 -4.81
N ARG A 308 8.26 -4.13 -4.15
CA ARG A 308 8.60 -5.04 -3.03
C ARG A 308 8.75 -6.50 -3.46
N ASP A 309 8.41 -6.85 -4.69
CA ASP A 309 8.80 -8.14 -5.26
C ASP A 309 10.31 -8.09 -5.54
N PRO A 310 11.12 -9.01 -4.99
CA PRO A 310 12.55 -9.04 -5.29
C PRO A 310 12.87 -9.23 -6.79
N ALA A 311 11.94 -9.75 -7.58
CA ALA A 311 12.05 -9.82 -9.04
C ALA A 311 11.55 -8.56 -9.77
N GLY A 312 10.78 -7.70 -9.09
CA GLY A 312 10.22 -6.47 -9.66
C GLY A 312 9.07 -6.65 -10.65
N VAL A 313 8.38 -7.81 -10.63
CA VAL A 313 7.36 -8.15 -11.65
C VAL A 313 5.97 -8.46 -11.07
N ARG A 314 5.86 -8.76 -9.77
CA ARG A 314 4.59 -8.99 -9.08
C ARG A 314 4.17 -7.74 -8.33
N GLY A 315 2.90 -7.40 -8.43
CA GLY A 315 2.32 -6.23 -7.78
C GLY A 315 1.98 -6.50 -6.31
N GLU A 316 2.28 -5.53 -5.45
CA GLU A 316 1.66 -5.45 -4.12
C GLU A 316 0.20 -5.01 -4.26
N PHE A 317 -0.68 -5.55 -3.42
CA PHE A 317 -2.06 -5.07 -3.35
C PHE A 317 -2.09 -3.68 -2.71
N GLU A 318 -2.76 -2.74 -3.38
CA GLU A 318 -3.11 -1.45 -2.82
C GLU A 318 -4.51 -1.00 -3.28
N GLY A 319 -5.10 -0.10 -2.51
CA GLY A 319 -6.36 0.55 -2.87
C GLY A 319 -6.47 1.92 -2.22
N PHE A 320 -6.86 2.93 -3.01
CA PHE A 320 -7.07 4.27 -2.49
C PHE A 320 -8.43 4.82 -2.86
N VAL A 321 -8.92 5.72 -2.00
CA VAL A 321 -10.10 6.54 -2.21
C VAL A 321 -9.72 7.96 -1.83
N ALA A 322 -9.88 8.90 -2.76
CA ALA A 322 -9.63 10.30 -2.54
C ALA A 322 -10.82 11.13 -2.99
N ALA A 323 -11.12 12.20 -2.27
CA ALA A 323 -12.21 13.12 -2.61
C ALA A 323 -11.64 14.40 -3.18
N VAL A 324 -12.34 14.96 -4.17
CA VAL A 324 -12.02 16.29 -4.69
C VAL A 324 -12.26 17.31 -3.61
N ASN A 325 -11.20 18.04 -3.25
CA ASN A 325 -11.35 19.21 -2.41
C ASN A 325 -11.88 20.36 -3.27
N ARG A 326 -13.21 20.52 -3.31
CA ARG A 326 -13.90 21.53 -4.12
C ARG A 326 -13.49 22.96 -3.77
N GLU A 327 -13.27 23.25 -2.48
CA GLU A 327 -12.84 24.57 -2.02
C GLU A 327 -11.43 24.90 -2.52
N MET A 328 -10.50 23.95 -2.37
CA MET A 328 -9.12 24.10 -2.83
C MET A 328 -9.06 24.14 -4.37
N SER A 329 -9.84 23.30 -5.06
CA SER A 329 -9.95 23.32 -6.53
C SER A 329 -10.53 24.65 -7.04
N ALA A 330 -11.48 25.26 -6.31
CA ALA A 330 -12.00 26.59 -6.65
C ALA A 330 -10.92 27.68 -6.54
N LYS A 331 -10.04 27.62 -5.52
CA LYS A 331 -8.88 28.53 -5.42
C LYS A 331 -7.96 28.40 -6.63
N PHE A 332 -7.77 27.19 -7.15
CA PHE A 332 -6.90 26.94 -8.31
C PHE A 332 -7.52 27.29 -9.65
N SER A 333 -8.85 27.31 -9.76
CA SER A 333 -9.53 27.71 -11.00
C SER A 333 -9.08 29.09 -11.51
N THR A 334 -8.79 30.02 -10.58
CA THR A 334 -8.26 31.34 -10.89
C THR A 334 -6.85 31.27 -11.46
N LEU A 335 -5.97 30.46 -10.87
CA LEU A 335 -4.60 30.32 -11.36
C LEU A 335 -4.56 29.67 -12.76
N VAL A 336 -5.34 28.60 -12.96
CA VAL A 336 -5.45 27.95 -14.28
C VAL A 336 -5.97 28.93 -15.34
N ALA A 337 -6.90 29.82 -14.98
CA ALA A 337 -7.40 30.84 -15.89
C ALA A 337 -6.33 31.86 -16.31
N ASN A 338 -5.26 32.03 -15.52
CA ASN A 338 -4.15 32.94 -15.81
C ASN A 338 -2.89 32.22 -16.35
N ALA A 339 -2.89 30.89 -16.44
CA ALA A 339 -1.69 30.10 -16.74
C ALA A 339 -1.01 30.47 -18.08
N GLU A 340 -1.81 30.73 -19.12
CA GLU A 340 -1.30 31.09 -20.45
C GLU A 340 -0.53 32.42 -20.45
N ASP A 341 -0.90 33.37 -19.58
CA ASP A 341 -0.14 34.60 -19.40
C ASP A 341 1.15 34.37 -18.61
N MET A 342 1.17 33.40 -17.71
CA MET A 342 2.34 33.08 -16.89
C MET A 342 3.38 32.27 -17.65
N LEU A 343 2.99 31.45 -18.64
CA LEU A 343 3.93 30.78 -19.55
C LEU A 343 4.85 31.78 -20.26
N LYS A 344 4.37 32.99 -20.55
CA LYS A 344 5.16 34.07 -21.19
C LYS A 344 6.30 34.60 -20.29
N LEU A 345 6.28 34.27 -19.00
CA LEU A 345 7.32 34.65 -18.04
C LEU A 345 8.47 33.64 -17.99
N LEU A 346 8.31 32.47 -18.61
CA LEU A 346 9.34 31.44 -18.63
C LEU A 346 10.53 31.88 -19.51
N PRO A 347 11.76 31.45 -19.19
CA PRO A 347 12.97 32.03 -19.76
C PRO A 347 13.30 31.51 -21.18
N TRP A 348 12.33 30.95 -21.91
CA TRP A 348 12.50 30.49 -23.28
C TRP A 348 11.63 31.29 -24.27
N PRO A 349 12.08 31.42 -25.54
CA PRO A 349 11.28 32.04 -26.59
C PRO A 349 9.99 31.27 -26.88
N ARG A 350 8.98 31.95 -27.45
CA ARG A 350 7.67 31.37 -27.78
C ARG A 350 7.77 30.18 -28.72
N GLU A 351 8.78 30.14 -29.58
CA GLU A 351 9.04 29.06 -30.54
C GLU A 351 9.35 27.71 -29.88
N PHE A 352 9.66 27.73 -28.57
CA PHE A 352 9.90 26.53 -27.76
C PHE A 352 8.67 26.12 -26.94
N GLU A 353 7.59 26.91 -26.98
CA GLU A 353 6.33 26.63 -26.31
C GLU A 353 5.37 25.89 -27.25
N LYS A 354 4.37 25.20 -26.69
CA LYS A 354 3.31 24.59 -27.51
C LYS A 354 2.49 25.66 -28.24
N ASP A 355 2.12 25.37 -29.49
CA ASP A 355 1.30 26.27 -30.31
C ASP A 355 -0.07 26.59 -29.68
N THR A 356 -0.63 25.65 -28.93
CA THR A 356 -1.92 25.79 -28.24
C THR A 356 -1.77 25.33 -26.81
N PHE A 357 -2.10 26.22 -25.87
CA PHE A 357 -2.14 25.87 -24.46
C PHE A 357 -3.33 24.94 -24.20
N LEU A 358 -3.03 23.69 -23.87
CA LEU A 358 -4.03 22.72 -23.43
C LEU A 358 -4.26 22.92 -21.94
N ARG A 359 -5.38 23.57 -21.59
CA ARG A 359 -5.75 23.84 -20.21
C ARG A 359 -5.74 22.53 -19.39
N PRO A 360 -4.84 22.37 -18.40
CA PRO A 360 -4.81 21.17 -17.60
C PRO A 360 -6.03 21.11 -16.68
N ASP A 361 -6.58 19.90 -16.53
CA ASP A 361 -7.60 19.60 -15.53
C ASP A 361 -6.90 19.49 -14.16
N PHE A 362 -6.88 20.60 -13.41
CA PHE A 362 -6.22 20.65 -12.10
C PHE A 362 -7.24 20.37 -11.00
N THR A 363 -7.17 19.18 -10.43
CA THR A 363 -8.03 18.75 -9.32
C THR A 363 -7.18 18.37 -8.12
N SER A 364 -7.44 18.98 -6.96
CA SER A 364 -6.80 18.58 -5.70
C SER A 364 -7.57 17.45 -5.05
N LEU A 365 -6.87 16.37 -4.73
CA LEU A 365 -7.44 15.16 -4.16
C LEU A 365 -6.92 14.96 -2.73
N ASP A 366 -7.84 14.89 -1.78
CA ASP A 366 -7.54 14.55 -0.40
C ASP A 366 -7.87 13.08 -0.16
N VAL A 367 -6.89 12.31 0.31
CA VAL A 367 -7.03 10.89 0.63
C VAL A 367 -8.04 10.73 1.77
N LEU A 368 -9.05 9.88 1.53
CA LEU A 368 -9.97 9.40 2.55
C LEU A 368 -9.49 8.07 3.13
N ALA A 369 -9.02 7.18 2.27
CA ALA A 369 -8.45 5.88 2.61
C ALA A 369 -7.33 5.53 1.64
N PHE A 370 -6.24 4.97 2.15
CA PHE A 370 -5.18 4.37 1.35
C PHE A 370 -4.71 3.13 2.10
N ALA A 371 -5.03 1.97 1.55
CA ALA A 371 -4.69 0.67 2.11
C ALA A 371 -3.53 0.06 1.32
N GLY A 372 -2.51 -0.43 2.02
CA GLY A 372 -1.27 -0.95 1.45
C GLY A 372 -0.12 -0.84 2.46
N SER A 373 1.13 -0.91 1.97
CA SER A 373 2.33 -0.82 2.82
C SER A 373 2.82 0.62 3.09
N GLY A 374 2.20 1.62 2.45
CA GLY A 374 2.54 3.02 2.62
C GLY A 374 1.59 3.94 1.87
N ILE A 375 1.69 5.24 2.13
CA ILE A 375 0.88 6.27 1.48
C ILE A 375 1.82 7.19 0.70
N PRO A 376 1.80 7.18 -0.63
CA PRO A 376 2.66 8.03 -1.44
C PRO A 376 2.20 9.49 -1.40
N ALA A 377 3.09 10.42 -1.78
CA ALA A 377 2.73 11.83 -1.97
C ALA A 377 1.94 12.07 -3.28
N GLY A 378 2.12 11.19 -4.26
CA GLY A 378 1.45 11.25 -5.55
C GLY A 378 1.65 9.95 -6.32
N ILE A 379 0.82 9.75 -7.33
CA ILE A 379 0.77 8.51 -8.11
C ILE A 379 0.64 8.81 -9.60
N ASN A 380 1.15 7.90 -10.42
CA ASN A 380 1.10 7.96 -11.87
C ASN A 380 0.73 6.56 -12.39
N ILE A 381 -0.54 6.37 -12.74
CA ILE A 381 -1.13 5.05 -13.02
C ILE A 381 -2.08 5.13 -14.23
N PRO A 382 -2.40 3.99 -14.88
CA PRO A 382 -1.96 2.62 -14.57
C PRO A 382 -0.51 2.33 -15.00
N ASN A 383 0.03 1.21 -14.53
CA ASN A 383 1.38 0.71 -14.85
C ASN A 383 1.45 -0.16 -16.12
N TYR A 384 0.34 -0.27 -16.87
CA TYR A 384 0.28 -1.03 -18.11
C TYR A 384 0.74 -0.18 -19.31
N ASP A 385 1.96 -0.41 -19.78
CA ASP A 385 2.58 0.38 -20.86
C ASP A 385 1.71 0.47 -22.13
N GLU A 386 1.08 -0.63 -22.52
CA GLU A 386 0.16 -0.67 -23.67
C GLU A 386 -1.01 0.33 -23.52
N ILE A 387 -1.55 0.50 -22.32
CA ILE A 387 -2.65 1.42 -22.03
C ILE A 387 -2.10 2.85 -21.95
N ARG A 388 -0.94 3.03 -21.31
CA ARG A 388 -0.29 4.35 -21.20
C ARG A 388 0.00 4.96 -22.56
N GLN A 389 0.46 4.14 -23.51
CA GLN A 389 0.81 4.57 -24.87
C GLN A 389 -0.43 4.80 -25.75
N SER A 390 -1.47 3.99 -25.61
CA SER A 390 -2.64 4.03 -26.51
C SER A 390 -3.82 4.85 -26.00
N GLU A 391 -4.03 4.91 -24.69
CA GLU A 391 -5.22 5.51 -24.06
C GLU A 391 -4.85 6.61 -23.04
N GLY A 392 -3.64 6.56 -22.47
CA GLY A 392 -3.10 7.56 -21.54
C GLY A 392 -3.01 7.07 -20.10
N PHE A 393 -2.81 8.01 -19.18
CA PHE A 393 -2.63 7.78 -17.74
C PHE A 393 -3.16 8.98 -16.94
N LYS A 394 -3.31 8.84 -15.62
CA LYS A 394 -3.59 9.98 -14.73
C LYS A 394 -2.41 10.24 -13.79
N ASN A 395 -2.19 11.52 -13.49
CA ASN A 395 -1.27 11.98 -12.46
C ASN A 395 -2.08 12.54 -11.30
N VAL A 396 -1.92 11.98 -10.10
CA VAL A 396 -2.65 12.43 -8.91
C VAL A 396 -1.67 12.96 -7.89
N SER A 397 -1.94 14.15 -7.34
CA SER A 397 -1.28 14.63 -6.11
C SER A 397 -2.19 14.35 -4.94
N LEU A 398 -1.64 13.86 -3.84
CA LEU A 398 -2.40 13.59 -2.63
C LEU A 398 -2.20 14.76 -1.65
N GLY A 399 -3.13 15.72 -1.74
CA GLY A 399 -3.02 17.07 -1.16
C GLY A 399 -2.89 17.10 0.35
N ASN A 400 -3.47 16.13 1.06
CA ASN A 400 -3.42 16.03 2.51
C ASN A 400 -2.29 15.13 3.06
N VAL A 401 -1.66 14.31 2.22
CA VAL A 401 -0.53 13.43 2.64
C VAL A 401 0.73 14.25 2.83
N ILE A 402 0.94 15.21 1.93
CA ILE A 402 2.20 15.95 1.90
C ILE A 402 2.32 16.89 3.11
N PRO A 403 1.32 17.74 3.43
CA PRO A 403 1.33 18.53 4.66
C PRO A 403 1.47 17.68 5.92
N ALA A 404 0.90 16.46 5.95
CA ALA A 404 1.05 15.55 7.07
C ALA A 404 2.51 15.09 7.26
N SER A 405 3.22 14.73 6.18
CA SER A 405 4.63 14.33 6.26
C SER A 405 5.56 15.43 6.80
N TYR A 406 5.11 16.68 6.76
CA TYR A 406 5.86 17.86 7.14
C TYR A 406 5.66 18.35 8.58
N GLN A 407 4.84 17.66 9.38
CA GLN A 407 4.61 17.99 10.80
C GLN A 407 5.73 17.48 11.74
N SER A 408 6.81 16.90 11.19
CA SER A 408 7.97 16.46 11.97
C SER A 408 8.65 17.64 12.70
N THR A 409 8.99 17.43 13.98
CA THR A 409 9.50 18.43 14.91
C THR A 409 10.99 18.74 14.76
N GLN A 410 11.79 17.82 14.19
CA GLN A 410 13.21 18.06 13.92
C GLN A 410 13.45 18.22 12.42
N THR A 411 13.98 19.37 12.04
CA THR A 411 14.49 19.57 10.68
C THR A 411 16.02 19.57 10.72
N PRO A 412 16.66 18.44 10.40
CA PRO A 412 18.11 18.37 10.39
C PRO A 412 18.68 19.34 9.34
N PHE A 413 19.94 19.72 9.53
CA PHE A 413 20.71 20.57 8.60
C PHE A 413 20.24 22.04 8.46
N LEU A 414 19.35 22.52 9.33
CA LEU A 414 18.95 23.93 9.38
C LEU A 414 19.37 24.62 10.68
N SER A 415 19.60 25.93 10.59
CA SER A 415 19.68 26.78 11.78
C SER A 415 18.30 26.87 12.46
N GLU A 416 18.25 27.24 13.74
CA GLU A 416 16.97 27.44 14.44
C GLU A 416 16.08 28.49 13.76
N SER A 417 16.69 29.56 13.21
CA SER A 417 15.98 30.60 12.46
C SER A 417 15.34 30.05 11.18
N ASP A 418 16.10 29.27 10.40
CA ASP A 418 15.59 28.70 9.15
C ASP A 418 14.55 27.61 9.43
N ALA A 419 14.73 26.82 10.50
CA ALA A 419 13.74 25.86 10.95
C ALA A 419 12.41 26.55 11.32
N GLY A 420 12.47 27.68 12.03
CA GLY A 420 11.29 28.49 12.35
C GLY A 420 10.60 29.08 11.11
N MET A 421 11.38 29.58 10.14
CA MET A 421 10.84 30.09 8.87
C MET A 421 10.18 28.96 8.06
N LEU A 422 10.85 27.82 7.97
CA LEU A 422 10.34 26.67 7.27
C LEU A 422 9.05 26.18 7.95
N GLN A 423 9.01 25.99 9.26
CA GLN A 423 7.78 25.57 9.95
C GLN A 423 6.59 26.51 9.70
N LYS A 424 6.84 27.82 9.59
CA LYS A 424 5.82 28.82 9.31
C LYS A 424 5.27 28.75 7.88
N TYR A 425 6.12 28.54 6.88
CA TYR A 425 5.75 28.67 5.47
C TYR A 425 5.69 27.34 4.69
N ARG A 426 6.16 26.23 5.26
CA ARG A 426 6.38 24.94 4.57
C ARG A 426 5.15 24.47 3.80
N VAL A 427 3.97 24.49 4.41
CA VAL A 427 2.73 24.05 3.74
C VAL A 427 2.36 24.97 2.58
N SER A 428 2.27 26.28 2.81
CA SER A 428 1.89 27.24 1.77
C SER A 428 2.91 27.32 0.63
N SER A 429 4.22 27.25 0.93
CA SER A 429 5.26 27.20 -0.10
C SER A 429 5.18 25.91 -0.91
N PHE A 430 4.85 24.80 -0.26
CA PHE A 430 4.74 23.51 -0.92
C PHE A 430 3.51 23.42 -1.83
N GLU A 431 2.35 23.88 -1.34
CA GLU A 431 1.14 24.01 -2.17
C GLU A 431 1.44 24.82 -3.42
N LEU A 432 2.07 25.99 -3.27
CA LEU A 432 2.49 26.83 -4.40
C LEU A 432 3.42 26.07 -5.36
N GLN A 433 4.45 25.39 -4.83
CA GLN A 433 5.42 24.63 -5.63
C GLN A 433 4.78 23.50 -6.44
N VAL A 434 3.89 22.71 -5.83
CA VAL A 434 3.21 21.60 -6.52
C VAL A 434 2.32 22.10 -7.64
N ILE A 435 1.67 23.23 -7.43
CA ILE A 435 0.80 23.81 -8.45
C ILE A 435 1.64 24.25 -9.65
N TRP A 436 2.73 24.99 -9.44
CA TRP A 436 3.61 25.40 -10.53
C TRP A 436 4.16 24.21 -11.29
N LEU A 437 4.69 23.20 -10.59
CA LEU A 437 5.25 21.99 -11.19
C LEU A 437 4.26 21.22 -12.09
N LYS A 438 2.96 21.36 -11.83
CA LYS A 438 1.90 20.65 -12.55
C LYS A 438 1.18 21.50 -13.60
N LEU A 439 1.23 22.82 -13.46
CA LEU A 439 0.46 23.76 -14.30
C LEU A 439 1.31 24.40 -15.40
N LEU A 440 2.55 24.77 -15.09
CA LEU A 440 3.54 25.33 -16.02
C LEU A 440 4.61 24.29 -16.31
#